data_AF-A0A1P8Q4P8-F1
#
_entry.id   AF-A0A1P8Q4P8-F1
#
_cell.length_a   1.000
_cell.length_b   1.000
_cell.length_c   1.000
_cell.angle_alpha   90.00
_cell.angle_beta   90.00
_cell.angle_gamma   90.00
#
_symmetry.space_group_name_H-M   'P 1'
#
loop_
_entity.id
_entity.type
_entity.pdbx_description
1 polymer ?
#
loop_
_entity_poly.entity_id
_entity_poly.type
_entity_poly.pdbx_seq_one_letter_code
_entity_poly.pdbx_strand_id
1 'polypeptide(L)'
;MRYRRKLLYATLFTSSCLFSTNIVKADDVEPLGESVAVSQSAPKEPTTNDQSSASTTEANIDTTSVDKTTDNNTSVQTQDTQVNQATKQVQYKENLDGVYSTNDQITYLYKQDGTQVKNRALSANTSWYTDKRQTMNDGSIYYHVATNEFANGNDGTYKPYVQAFSGNATVVYKDGSDIHDFEGYGNKATYVGNNLQTGSSWKISNHAKIGNKEWYQIGSNTWVPQDYIVVNDGQYEDADWISGVPLISQRPELPNGCEITAVTMMLQYAGANVDKMQMAREMPRSSNSDYGYIGQPWNGTGITIFPPALMNLVEKYTGTAKNLTGQGFDAIKYQINIGHPVVTWNTLHGFPYHALVVTGYDSKYVYYNDCWTDQTTQMGINQFINNWDTQKRRAISY
;
A
#
# COMPACT_ATOMS: atom_id res chain seq x y z
N MET A 1 -27.32 -40.40 -38.25
CA MET A 1 -27.05 -38.95 -38.37
C MET A 1 -25.98 -38.58 -37.33
N ARG A 2 -24.74 -38.34 -37.74
CA ARG A 2 -23.59 -38.03 -36.88
C ARG A 2 -23.56 -36.53 -36.58
N TYR A 3 -23.70 -36.12 -35.32
CA TYR A 3 -23.39 -34.75 -34.90
C TYR A 3 -21.98 -34.68 -34.30
N ARG A 4 -21.09 -33.98 -35.01
CA ARG A 4 -19.72 -33.67 -34.57
C ARG A 4 -19.76 -32.64 -33.44
N ARG A 5 -19.24 -32.99 -32.25
CA ARG A 5 -18.90 -32.02 -31.20
C ARG A 5 -17.62 -31.29 -31.63
N LYS A 6 -17.69 -29.97 -31.81
CA LYS A 6 -16.51 -29.11 -31.97
C LYS A 6 -15.94 -28.86 -30.58
N LEU A 7 -14.75 -29.40 -30.29
CA LEU A 7 -13.91 -28.93 -29.19
C LEU A 7 -13.41 -27.53 -29.55
N LEU A 8 -13.77 -26.52 -28.76
CA LEU A 8 -13.11 -25.22 -28.74
C LEU A 8 -11.98 -25.32 -27.71
N TYR A 9 -10.74 -25.36 -28.18
CA TYR A 9 -9.56 -25.13 -27.36
C TYR A 9 -9.50 -23.63 -27.06
N ALA A 10 -9.84 -23.24 -25.84
CA ALA A 10 -9.53 -21.91 -25.34
C ALA A 10 -8.07 -21.91 -24.88
N THR A 11 -7.23 -21.16 -25.59
CA THR A 11 -5.83 -20.95 -25.27
C THR A 11 -5.73 -20.18 -23.96
N LEU A 12 -5.20 -20.82 -22.92
CA LEU A 12 -4.83 -20.20 -21.66
C LEU A 12 -3.64 -19.24 -21.90
N PHE A 13 -3.87 -17.94 -21.84
CA PHE A 13 -2.81 -17.00 -21.50
C PHE A 13 -2.80 -16.84 -19.98
N THR A 14 -2.07 -17.71 -19.29
CA THR A 14 -1.61 -17.42 -17.93
C THR A 14 -0.45 -16.44 -18.05
N SER A 15 -0.75 -15.14 -17.90
CA SER A 15 0.27 -14.12 -17.68
C SER A 15 -0.03 -13.37 -16.38
N SER A 16 -0.14 -14.11 -15.29
CA SER A 16 0.06 -13.58 -13.95
C SER A 16 1.57 -13.52 -13.66
N CYS A 17 2.27 -12.63 -14.36
CA CYS A 17 3.56 -12.15 -13.87
C CYS A 17 3.27 -11.33 -12.60
N LEU A 18 3.33 -11.99 -11.44
CA LEU A 18 3.49 -11.33 -10.16
C LEU A 18 4.85 -10.64 -10.15
N PHE A 19 4.94 -9.45 -10.75
CA PHE A 19 6.01 -8.52 -10.44
C PHE A 19 5.72 -7.96 -9.05
N SER A 20 6.13 -8.66 -7.99
CA SER A 20 6.39 -7.96 -6.74
C SER A 20 7.59 -7.05 -7.00
N THR A 21 7.36 -5.79 -7.35
CA THR A 21 8.42 -4.80 -7.36
C THR A 21 8.80 -4.58 -5.90
N ASN A 22 9.80 -5.31 -5.42
CA ASN A 22 10.38 -5.04 -4.12
C ASN A 22 10.98 -3.64 -4.19
N ILE A 23 10.29 -2.66 -3.60
CA ILE A 23 10.78 -1.28 -3.51
C ILE A 23 11.89 -1.27 -2.46
N VAL A 24 13.11 -0.94 -2.87
CA VAL A 24 14.24 -0.84 -1.95
C VAL A 24 14.17 0.51 -1.22
N LYS A 25 14.41 0.50 0.10
CA LYS A 25 14.39 1.70 0.94
C LYS A 25 15.63 2.57 0.70
N ALA A 26 15.41 3.88 0.63
CA ALA A 26 16.49 4.85 0.82
C ALA A 26 16.68 5.05 2.32
N ASP A 27 17.56 4.28 2.95
CA ASP A 27 17.91 4.51 4.35
C ASP A 27 18.88 5.71 4.44
N ASP A 28 18.59 6.67 5.31
CA ASP A 28 19.60 7.57 5.89
C ASP A 28 19.80 7.09 7.33
N VAL A 29 21.01 6.62 7.67
CA VAL A 29 21.39 6.54 9.09
C VAL A 29 21.79 7.96 9.47
N GLU A 30 21.00 8.64 10.31
CA GLU A 30 21.44 9.88 10.94
C GLU A 30 22.80 9.64 11.62
N PRO A 31 23.85 10.41 11.32
CA PRO A 31 25.04 10.36 12.14
C PRO A 31 24.69 10.91 13.52
N LEU A 32 24.83 10.05 14.54
CA LEU A 32 24.91 10.46 15.94
C LEU A 32 25.87 11.64 16.06
N GLY A 33 25.39 12.73 16.64
CA GLY A 33 25.98 14.05 16.49
C GLY A 33 27.31 14.28 17.22
N GLU A 34 27.94 15.39 16.84
CA GLU A 34 28.51 16.37 17.76
C GLU A 34 28.87 17.65 17.00
N SER A 35 28.24 18.77 17.36
CA SER A 35 28.95 19.99 17.76
C SER A 35 27.94 21.04 18.21
N VAL A 36 27.82 21.18 19.53
CA VAL A 36 27.20 22.34 20.18
C VAL A 36 28.16 23.52 20.00
N ALA A 37 27.70 24.61 19.38
CA ALA A 37 28.36 25.91 19.46
C ALA A 37 27.32 26.94 19.95
N VAL A 38 27.31 27.12 21.27
CA VAL A 38 26.57 28.18 21.97
C VAL A 38 27.26 29.52 21.72
N SER A 39 26.46 30.51 21.33
CA SER A 39 26.81 31.91 21.18
C SER A 39 27.35 32.49 22.50
N GLN A 40 28.53 33.12 22.44
CA GLN A 40 29.12 33.91 23.52
C GLN A 40 28.56 35.34 23.51
N SER A 41 28.05 35.79 24.65
CA SER A 41 27.99 37.20 25.04
C SER A 41 28.81 37.40 26.32
N ALA A 42 29.71 38.38 26.29
CA ALA A 42 30.59 38.80 27.40
C ALA A 42 29.90 39.89 28.26
N PRO A 43 30.56 40.46 29.28
CA PRO A 43 31.03 39.84 30.52
C PRO A 43 30.49 40.59 31.78
N LYS A 44 30.52 39.98 32.96
CA LYS A 44 30.61 40.74 34.22
C LYS A 44 31.39 39.99 35.29
N GLU A 45 32.29 40.75 35.88
CA GLU A 45 33.39 40.46 36.79
C GLU A 45 32.92 40.31 38.28
N PRO A 46 33.78 40.16 39.31
CA PRO A 46 33.99 38.88 40.01
C PRO A 46 33.80 38.96 41.54
N THR A 47 33.80 37.80 42.23
CA THR A 47 34.11 37.69 43.67
C THR A 47 34.70 36.30 43.95
N THR A 48 36.02 36.20 44.17
CA THR A 48 36.77 36.10 45.44
C THR A 48 37.06 34.66 45.93
N ASN A 49 38.36 34.39 46.07
CA ASN A 49 39.09 33.53 47.03
C ASN A 49 38.71 32.02 47.06
N ASP A 50 39.62 31.06 47.18
CA ASP A 50 40.87 31.06 47.94
C ASP A 50 41.78 29.86 47.55
N GLN A 51 43.07 30.11 47.69
CA GLN A 51 44.18 29.26 48.14
C GLN A 51 44.47 27.79 47.67
N SER A 52 45.74 27.70 47.24
CA SER A 52 46.75 26.65 47.54
C SER A 52 46.71 25.38 46.69
N SER A 53 47.82 24.71 46.37
CA SER A 53 49.20 24.82 46.86
C SER A 53 50.16 24.16 45.85
N ALA A 54 51.43 24.51 45.99
CA ALA A 54 52.61 24.11 45.23
C ALA A 54 52.80 22.59 44.99
N SER A 55 53.57 22.23 43.95
CA SER A 55 54.98 21.85 44.12
C SER A 55 55.62 21.26 42.84
N THR A 56 56.76 21.85 42.45
CA THR A 56 58.03 21.22 41.94
C THR A 56 57.99 20.37 40.66
N THR A 57 58.91 20.44 39.69
CA THR A 57 60.33 20.84 39.73
C THR A 57 60.89 21.04 38.30
N GLU A 58 61.92 21.89 38.22
CA GLU A 58 62.94 22.13 37.17
C GLU A 58 63.51 20.84 36.53
N ALA A 59 64.23 20.80 35.39
CA ALA A 59 65.16 21.77 34.78
C ALA A 59 65.54 21.38 33.32
N ASN A 60 65.97 22.40 32.55
CA ASN A 60 67.18 22.49 31.69
C ASN A 60 67.36 21.57 30.46
N ILE A 61 68.01 21.93 29.33
CA ILE A 61 68.77 23.09 28.80
C ILE A 61 68.98 22.79 27.29
N ASP A 62 68.75 23.72 26.35
CA ASP A 62 69.77 24.49 25.57
C ASP A 62 70.44 23.66 24.43
N THR A 63 70.84 24.12 23.23
CA THR A 63 71.05 25.42 22.57
C THR A 63 71.33 25.18 21.05
N THR A 64 70.99 26.15 20.17
CA THR A 64 71.68 26.67 18.93
C THR A 64 72.42 25.75 17.92
N SER A 65 72.60 25.98 16.60
CA SER A 65 72.61 27.17 15.71
C SER A 65 72.80 26.77 14.21
N VAL A 66 72.15 27.52 13.29
CA VAL A 66 72.64 28.21 12.05
C VAL A 66 73.79 27.60 11.20
N ASP A 67 73.63 27.41 9.86
CA ASP A 67 74.13 28.32 8.78
C ASP A 67 73.81 27.87 7.32
N LYS A 68 73.91 28.83 6.38
CA LYS A 68 73.53 28.85 4.93
C LYS A 68 74.63 28.40 3.95
N THR A 69 74.24 28.07 2.70
CA THR A 69 74.86 28.46 1.37
C THR A 69 74.02 27.84 0.21
N THR A 70 73.34 28.60 -0.68
CA THR A 70 73.66 28.98 -2.10
C THR A 70 74.26 27.85 -2.97
N ASP A 71 73.88 27.56 -4.24
CA ASP A 71 73.34 28.37 -5.34
C ASP A 71 72.83 27.48 -6.52
N ASN A 72 72.11 28.13 -7.45
CA ASN A 72 71.97 27.87 -8.90
C ASN A 72 70.65 27.38 -9.52
N ASN A 73 70.34 28.13 -10.57
CA ASN A 73 69.09 28.38 -11.27
C ASN A 73 69.18 27.78 -12.68
N THR A 74 68.20 26.99 -13.13
CA THR A 74 67.81 26.95 -14.56
C THR A 74 66.37 26.44 -14.69
N SER A 75 65.51 27.35 -15.10
CA SER A 75 64.12 27.17 -15.56
C SER A 75 64.00 26.42 -16.89
N VAL A 76 63.01 25.54 -17.05
CA VAL A 76 62.05 25.56 -18.18
C VAL A 76 60.72 24.93 -17.74
N GLN A 77 59.64 25.64 -18.03
CA GLN A 77 58.23 25.31 -17.80
C GLN A 77 57.77 24.03 -18.51
N THR A 78 56.87 23.29 -17.86
CA THR A 78 55.72 22.66 -18.55
C THR A 78 54.45 23.09 -17.83
N GLN A 79 53.52 23.63 -18.62
CA GLN A 79 52.20 24.10 -18.21
C GLN A 79 51.39 22.97 -17.58
N ASP A 80 51.11 23.06 -16.28
CA ASP A 80 49.94 22.39 -15.73
C ASP A 80 48.70 23.19 -16.12
N THR A 81 47.97 22.63 -17.09
CA THR A 81 46.62 23.09 -17.42
C THR A 81 45.74 22.71 -16.23
N GLN A 82 45.54 23.64 -15.29
CA GLN A 82 44.46 23.52 -14.31
C GLN A 82 43.13 23.61 -15.06
N VAL A 83 42.57 22.45 -15.38
CA VAL A 83 41.15 22.34 -15.68
C VAL A 83 40.41 22.69 -14.40
N ASN A 84 39.92 23.93 -14.32
CA ASN A 84 38.88 24.29 -13.37
C ASN A 84 37.65 23.43 -13.68
N GLN A 85 37.56 22.25 -13.06
CA GLN A 85 36.30 21.53 -12.98
C GLN A 85 35.37 22.39 -12.14
N ALA A 86 34.40 23.04 -12.79
CA ALA A 86 33.30 23.65 -12.09
C ALA A 86 32.65 22.56 -11.25
N THR A 87 32.91 22.55 -9.94
CA THR A 87 32.30 21.59 -9.02
C THR A 87 30.78 21.74 -9.13
N LYS A 88 30.07 20.64 -9.38
CA LYS A 88 28.60 20.63 -9.33
C LYS A 88 28.20 20.96 -7.90
N GLN A 89 27.47 22.05 -7.72
CA GLN A 89 27.00 22.48 -6.41
C GLN A 89 25.47 22.36 -6.39
N VAL A 90 24.94 21.89 -5.26
CA VAL A 90 23.48 21.79 -5.06
C VAL A 90 22.90 23.19 -4.99
N GLN A 91 21.99 23.52 -5.90
CA GLN A 91 21.30 24.81 -5.93
C GLN A 91 19.97 24.75 -5.17
N TYR A 92 19.23 23.65 -5.31
CA TYR A 92 17.91 23.49 -4.71
C TYR A 92 17.71 22.05 -4.22
N LYS A 93 17.00 21.90 -3.09
CA LYS A 93 16.57 20.62 -2.54
C LYS A 93 15.06 20.65 -2.31
N GLU A 94 14.41 19.55 -2.62
CA GLU A 94 12.97 19.34 -2.45
C GLU A 94 12.75 18.01 -1.73
N ASN A 95 11.84 18.02 -0.74
CA ASN A 95 11.37 16.79 -0.12
C ASN A 95 10.30 16.17 -1.02
N LEU A 96 10.45 14.88 -1.27
CA LEU A 96 9.56 14.04 -2.08
C LEU A 96 8.99 12.90 -1.23
N ASP A 97 8.02 12.20 -1.80
CA ASP A 97 7.58 10.92 -1.26
C ASP A 97 7.04 10.06 -2.41
N GLY A 98 7.88 9.15 -2.91
CA GLY A 98 7.52 8.36 -4.08
C GLY A 98 8.55 7.34 -4.50
N VAL A 99 8.46 6.94 -5.76
CA VAL A 99 9.30 5.90 -6.35
C VAL A 99 10.07 6.49 -7.52
N TYR A 100 11.38 6.32 -7.50
CA TYR A 100 12.23 6.48 -8.67
C TYR A 100 12.44 5.10 -9.32
N SER A 101 12.12 4.97 -10.60
CA SER A 101 12.31 3.73 -11.37
C SER A 101 13.36 3.93 -12.45
N THR A 102 14.42 3.11 -12.43
CA THR A 102 15.49 3.14 -13.42
C THR A 102 14.96 2.71 -14.80
N ASN A 103 15.55 3.23 -15.87
CA ASN A 103 15.26 2.82 -17.25
C ASN A 103 15.76 1.38 -17.55
N ASP A 104 15.82 1.02 -18.83
CA ASP A 104 16.26 -0.29 -19.34
C ASP A 104 17.79 -0.52 -19.26
N GLN A 105 18.54 0.47 -18.78
CA GLN A 105 19.98 0.42 -18.58
C GLN A 105 20.34 0.53 -17.09
N ILE A 106 21.57 0.15 -16.73
CA ILE A 106 22.08 0.38 -15.38
C ILE A 106 22.11 1.89 -15.09
N THR A 107 21.77 2.27 -13.86
CA THR A 107 21.79 3.68 -13.44
C THR A 107 22.96 3.90 -12.49
N TYR A 108 23.87 4.80 -12.85
CA TYR A 108 24.99 5.16 -11.98
C TYR A 108 24.53 5.98 -10.79
N LEU A 109 25.24 5.80 -9.68
CA LEU A 109 24.99 6.54 -8.44
C LEU A 109 25.98 7.70 -8.32
N TYR A 110 25.52 8.76 -7.67
CA TYR A 110 26.25 10.00 -7.46
C TYR A 110 26.17 10.41 -6.00
N LYS A 111 27.26 10.94 -5.45
CA LYS A 111 27.26 11.58 -4.14
C LYS A 111 26.56 12.93 -4.18
N GLN A 112 26.35 13.53 -3.00
CA GLN A 112 25.72 14.85 -2.89
C GLN A 112 26.44 15.96 -3.67
N ASP A 113 27.76 15.85 -3.85
CA ASP A 113 28.59 16.80 -4.62
C ASP A 113 28.60 16.50 -6.14
N GLY A 114 27.81 15.52 -6.60
CA GLY A 114 27.78 15.10 -7.99
C GLY A 114 28.91 14.15 -8.41
N THR A 115 29.78 13.72 -7.48
CA THR A 115 30.83 12.73 -7.78
C THR A 115 30.22 11.36 -8.00
N GLN A 116 30.52 10.72 -9.13
CA GLN A 116 30.03 9.39 -9.45
C GLN A 116 30.63 8.32 -8.53
N VAL A 117 29.78 7.44 -7.99
CA VAL A 117 30.14 6.21 -7.29
C VAL A 117 30.55 5.16 -8.32
N LYS A 118 31.76 4.60 -8.21
CA LYS A 118 32.36 3.74 -9.24
C LYS A 118 32.24 2.23 -8.97
N ASN A 119 31.93 1.83 -7.75
CA ASN A 119 31.93 0.43 -7.31
C ASN A 119 30.54 -0.22 -7.26
N ARG A 120 29.46 0.56 -7.50
CA ARG A 120 28.08 0.06 -7.55
C ARG A 120 27.19 0.96 -8.40
N ALA A 121 26.10 0.39 -8.88
CA ALA A 121 25.07 1.02 -9.68
C ALA A 121 23.73 0.33 -9.41
N LEU A 122 22.62 0.96 -9.78
CA LEU A 122 21.30 0.35 -9.75
C LEU A 122 21.11 -0.52 -11.00
N SER A 123 20.45 -1.67 -10.84
CA SER A 123 20.10 -2.51 -11.98
C SER A 123 19.00 -1.88 -12.81
N ALA A 124 18.97 -2.16 -14.11
CA ALA A 124 17.90 -1.75 -15.01
C ALA A 124 16.52 -2.22 -14.50
N ASN A 125 15.47 -1.46 -14.81
CA ASN A 125 14.07 -1.73 -14.47
C ASN A 125 13.82 -2.04 -12.97
N THR A 126 14.53 -1.36 -12.07
CA THR A 126 14.32 -1.47 -10.62
C THR A 126 13.68 -0.23 -10.04
N SER A 127 12.90 -0.40 -8.97
CA SER A 127 12.15 0.66 -8.29
C SER A 127 12.74 0.93 -6.91
N TRP A 128 12.99 2.20 -6.62
CA TRP A 128 13.65 2.68 -5.41
C TRP A 128 12.78 3.75 -4.76
N TYR A 129 12.63 3.66 -3.45
CA TYR A 129 12.02 4.73 -2.68
C TYR A 129 12.87 6.00 -2.82
N THR A 130 12.21 7.15 -2.96
CA THR A 130 12.88 8.45 -2.94
C THR A 130 12.10 9.46 -2.11
N ASP A 131 12.81 10.10 -1.18
CA ASP A 131 12.31 11.11 -0.24
C ASP A 131 12.82 12.51 -0.56
N LYS A 132 13.76 12.64 -1.49
CA LYS A 132 14.44 13.91 -1.80
C LYS A 132 14.83 13.99 -3.27
N ARG A 133 14.72 15.19 -3.83
CA ARG A 133 15.32 15.58 -5.11
C ARG A 133 16.24 16.77 -4.91
N GLN A 134 17.38 16.74 -5.60
CA GLN A 134 18.27 17.88 -5.67
C GLN A 134 18.47 18.34 -7.11
N THR A 135 18.53 19.64 -7.30
CA THR A 135 18.87 20.27 -8.57
C THR A 135 20.23 20.93 -8.43
N MET A 136 21.17 20.55 -9.30
CA MET A 136 22.50 21.12 -9.37
C MET A 136 22.47 22.48 -10.08
N ASN A 137 23.53 23.27 -9.90
CA ASN A 137 23.73 24.56 -10.58
C ASN A 137 23.72 24.49 -12.12
N ASP A 138 24.02 23.33 -12.71
CA ASP A 138 23.92 23.07 -14.15
C ASP A 138 22.51 22.66 -14.61
N GLY A 139 21.52 22.65 -13.70
CA GLY A 139 20.14 22.23 -13.94
C GLY A 139 19.91 20.72 -13.87
N SER A 140 20.96 19.91 -13.69
CA SER A 140 20.82 18.46 -13.56
C SER A 140 20.04 18.09 -12.29
N ILE A 141 19.12 17.15 -12.43
CA ILE A 141 18.28 16.66 -11.32
C ILE A 141 18.80 15.32 -10.85
N TYR A 142 18.82 15.10 -9.53
CA TYR A 142 19.17 13.82 -8.92
C TYR A 142 18.17 13.45 -7.81
N TYR A 143 17.84 12.16 -7.72
CA TYR A 143 16.89 11.59 -6.77
C TYR A 143 17.63 10.75 -5.73
N HIS A 144 17.33 10.96 -4.45
CA HIS A 144 17.94 10.20 -3.36
C HIS A 144 17.41 8.76 -3.36
N VAL A 145 18.30 7.77 -3.27
CA VAL A 145 17.96 6.33 -3.38
C VAL A 145 18.63 5.46 -2.32
N ALA A 146 19.67 5.96 -1.65
CA ALA A 146 20.36 5.32 -0.52
C ALA A 146 21.24 6.36 0.19
N THR A 147 21.76 6.04 1.38
CA THR A 147 22.56 6.96 2.21
C THR A 147 23.63 7.70 1.40
N ASN A 148 23.48 9.02 1.25
CA ASN A 148 24.38 9.89 0.47
C ASN A 148 24.54 9.51 -1.00
N GLU A 149 23.58 8.79 -1.59
CA GLU A 149 23.62 8.32 -2.96
C GLU A 149 22.35 8.72 -3.72
N PHE A 150 22.58 9.24 -4.91
CA PHE A 150 21.55 9.80 -5.76
C PHE A 150 21.64 9.23 -7.18
N ALA A 151 20.50 8.98 -7.80
CA ALA A 151 20.36 8.58 -9.19
C ALA A 151 20.03 9.79 -10.07
N ASN A 152 20.57 9.85 -11.29
CA ASN A 152 20.32 10.96 -12.22
C ASN A 152 18.87 10.92 -12.74
N GLY A 153 18.20 12.07 -12.80
CA GLY A 153 16.83 12.18 -13.28
C GLY A 153 16.63 11.79 -14.75
N ASN A 154 17.68 11.79 -15.57
CA ASN A 154 17.62 11.35 -16.98
C ASN A 154 17.66 9.82 -17.12
N ASP A 155 18.11 9.09 -16.09
CA ASP A 155 18.31 7.64 -16.14
C ASP A 155 17.12 6.86 -15.56
N GLY A 156 16.01 7.56 -15.28
CA GLY A 156 14.82 6.97 -14.69
C GLY A 156 13.64 7.92 -14.65
N THR A 157 12.58 7.50 -13.97
CA THR A 157 11.34 8.26 -13.83
C THR A 157 10.90 8.32 -12.38
N TYR A 158 10.44 9.48 -11.94
CA TYR A 158 9.86 9.66 -10.60
C TYR A 158 8.34 9.63 -10.67
N LYS A 159 7.72 8.89 -9.75
CA LYS A 159 6.27 8.90 -9.52
C LYS A 159 5.98 9.16 -8.03
N PRO A 160 5.23 10.22 -7.69
CA PRO A 160 4.82 10.46 -6.31
C PRO A 160 3.85 9.36 -5.85
N TYR A 161 3.91 9.02 -4.56
CA TYR A 161 2.91 8.13 -3.96
C TYR A 161 1.55 8.81 -3.89
N VAL A 162 1.52 10.06 -3.43
CA VAL A 162 0.29 10.85 -3.34
C VAL A 162 -0.11 11.35 -4.71
N GLN A 163 -1.31 10.98 -5.15
CA GLN A 163 -1.91 11.41 -6.39
C GLN A 163 -3.29 12.00 -6.12
N ALA A 164 -3.69 12.99 -6.91
CA ALA A 164 -5.01 13.60 -6.82
C ALA A 164 -6.09 12.54 -7.09
N PHE A 165 -7.14 12.54 -6.26
CA PHE A 165 -8.23 11.58 -6.37
C PHE A 165 -9.52 12.22 -5.88
N SER A 166 -10.65 11.84 -6.47
CA SER A 166 -11.97 12.33 -6.07
C SER A 166 -12.93 11.16 -5.87
N GLY A 167 -13.76 11.28 -4.84
CA GLY A 167 -14.76 10.30 -4.44
C GLY A 167 -15.13 10.51 -2.98
N ASN A 168 -16.01 9.65 -2.47
CA ASN A 168 -16.47 9.66 -1.08
C ASN A 168 -16.09 8.34 -0.41
N ALA A 169 -15.18 8.38 0.57
CA ALA A 169 -14.81 7.23 1.39
C ALA A 169 -15.92 6.99 2.44
N THR A 170 -16.64 5.88 2.34
CA THR A 170 -17.63 5.45 3.33
C THR A 170 -17.06 4.34 4.19
N VAL A 171 -17.12 4.49 5.51
CA VAL A 171 -16.67 3.47 6.47
C VAL A 171 -17.65 2.30 6.50
N VAL A 172 -17.18 1.09 6.21
CA VAL A 172 -17.96 -0.15 6.04
C VAL A 172 -17.45 -1.30 6.90
N TYR A 173 -17.16 -1.01 8.17
CA TYR A 173 -16.71 -2.01 9.14
C TYR A 173 -17.92 -2.64 9.88
N LYS A 174 -17.80 -2.89 11.19
CA LYS A 174 -18.85 -3.50 12.02
C LYS A 174 -19.85 -2.45 12.49
N ASP A 175 -21.13 -2.79 12.46
CA ASP A 175 -22.20 -1.91 12.92
C ASP A 175 -21.94 -1.46 14.37
N GLY A 176 -22.07 -0.15 14.62
CA GLY A 176 -21.80 0.45 15.93
C GLY A 176 -20.33 0.50 16.35
N SER A 177 -19.39 0.15 15.47
CA SER A 177 -17.95 0.26 15.71
C SER A 177 -17.35 1.48 15.02
N ASP A 178 -16.16 1.87 15.47
CA ASP A 178 -15.35 2.90 14.85
C ASP A 178 -14.06 2.32 14.28
N ILE A 179 -13.43 3.07 13.37
CA ILE A 179 -12.10 2.80 12.84
C ILE A 179 -11.16 3.97 13.17
N HIS A 180 -9.86 3.73 13.13
CA HIS A 180 -8.87 4.79 13.29
C HIS A 180 -8.67 5.54 11.97
N ASP A 181 -8.54 6.86 12.06
CA ASP A 181 -7.81 7.64 11.06
C ASP A 181 -6.35 7.81 11.49
N PHE A 182 -5.53 8.29 10.57
CA PHE A 182 -4.10 8.41 10.78
C PHE A 182 -3.57 9.75 10.28
N GLU A 183 -2.57 10.28 10.98
CA GLU A 183 -1.68 11.28 10.42
C GLU A 183 -0.64 10.58 9.54
N GLY A 184 -0.49 11.02 8.28
CA GLY A 184 0.32 10.32 7.28
C GLY A 184 -0.29 8.99 6.82
N TYR A 185 0.42 8.26 5.95
CA TYR A 185 -0.07 7.03 5.32
C TYR A 185 1.02 5.95 5.20
N GLY A 186 0.62 4.72 4.91
CA GLY A 186 1.54 3.58 4.78
C GLY A 186 2.36 3.36 6.05
N ASN A 187 3.68 3.16 5.90
CA ASN A 187 4.58 2.91 7.04
C ASN A 187 4.83 4.16 7.92
N LYS A 188 4.40 5.34 7.47
CA LYS A 188 4.51 6.60 8.24
C LYS A 188 3.22 6.95 8.98
N ALA A 189 2.16 6.16 8.78
CA ALA A 189 0.86 6.39 9.40
C ALA A 189 0.97 6.31 10.92
N THR A 190 0.53 7.36 11.61
CA THR A 190 0.53 7.46 13.07
C THR A 190 -0.89 7.70 13.57
N TYR A 191 -1.35 6.85 14.48
CA TYR A 191 -2.63 7.06 15.13
C TYR A 191 -2.51 8.16 16.18
N VAL A 192 -3.32 9.23 16.04
CA VAL A 192 -3.27 10.41 16.90
C VAL A 192 -4.50 10.56 17.81
N GLY A 193 -5.33 9.52 17.91
CA GLY A 193 -6.47 9.47 18.84
C GLY A 193 -7.83 9.82 18.25
N ASN A 194 -7.95 9.96 16.93
CA ASN A 194 -9.22 10.25 16.25
C ASN A 194 -9.81 9.01 15.59
N ASN A 195 -11.13 8.86 15.67
CA ASN A 195 -11.83 7.72 15.11
C ASN A 195 -12.96 8.16 14.20
N LEU A 196 -13.31 7.30 13.24
CA LEU A 196 -14.42 7.49 12.32
C LEU A 196 -15.46 6.40 12.55
N GLN A 197 -16.71 6.83 12.72
CA GLN A 197 -17.82 5.91 12.94
C GLN A 197 -18.16 5.13 11.66
N THR A 198 -18.49 3.84 11.81
CA THR A 198 -19.04 3.04 10.70
C THR A 198 -20.30 3.68 10.14
N GLY A 199 -20.37 3.79 8.81
CA GLY A 199 -21.44 4.49 8.08
C GLY A 199 -21.17 5.98 7.83
N SER A 200 -20.14 6.58 8.43
CA SER A 200 -19.71 7.93 8.08
C SER A 200 -19.10 7.97 6.67
N SER A 201 -19.24 9.10 5.98
CA SER A 201 -18.73 9.30 4.62
C SER A 201 -17.97 10.61 4.50
N TRP A 202 -16.83 10.57 3.82
CA TRP A 202 -15.84 11.65 3.80
C TRP A 202 -15.35 11.90 2.38
N LYS A 203 -15.23 13.17 2.00
CA LYS A 203 -14.66 13.54 0.70
C LYS A 203 -13.19 13.20 0.65
N ILE A 204 -12.76 12.63 -0.46
CA ILE A 204 -11.37 12.31 -0.73
C ILE A 204 -10.74 13.43 -1.54
N SER A 205 -9.55 13.88 -1.16
CA SER A 205 -8.75 14.84 -1.94
C SER A 205 -7.60 14.19 -2.69
N ASN A 206 -7.02 13.14 -2.13
CA ASN A 206 -5.88 12.42 -2.67
C ASN A 206 -5.94 10.95 -2.28
N HIS A 207 -5.21 10.11 -3.01
CA HIS A 207 -4.91 8.74 -2.60
C HIS A 207 -3.41 8.47 -2.67
N ALA A 208 -2.96 7.43 -1.97
CA ALA A 208 -1.60 6.94 -2.04
C ALA A 208 -1.59 5.41 -2.02
N LYS A 209 -0.89 4.81 -2.98
CA LYS A 209 -0.73 3.36 -3.07
C LYS A 209 0.64 2.93 -2.55
N ILE A 210 0.65 2.22 -1.43
CA ILE A 210 1.87 1.70 -0.80
C ILE A 210 1.82 0.17 -0.80
N GLY A 211 2.70 -0.45 -1.58
CA GLY A 211 2.60 -1.87 -1.91
C GLY A 211 1.27 -2.15 -2.62
N ASN A 212 0.50 -3.12 -2.12
CA ASN A 212 -0.83 -3.44 -2.62
C ASN A 212 -1.96 -2.80 -1.81
N LYS A 213 -1.66 -1.79 -0.98
CA LYS A 213 -2.65 -1.10 -0.14
C LYS A 213 -2.87 0.34 -0.57
N GLU A 214 -4.12 0.68 -0.87
CA GLU A 214 -4.56 2.06 -1.07
C GLU A 214 -4.82 2.75 0.28
N TRP A 215 -4.49 4.03 0.32
CA TRP A 215 -4.78 4.96 1.41
C TRP A 215 -5.48 6.17 0.82
N TYR A 216 -6.48 6.70 1.52
CA TYR A 216 -7.27 7.84 1.05
C TYR A 216 -7.17 9.00 2.03
N GLN A 217 -6.85 10.18 1.51
CA GLN A 217 -6.80 11.40 2.29
C GLN A 217 -8.20 12.02 2.38
N ILE A 218 -8.70 12.15 3.59
CA ILE A 218 -10.06 12.64 3.90
C ILE A 218 -10.06 14.00 4.61
N GLY A 219 -8.87 14.52 4.93
CA GLY A 219 -8.65 15.79 5.61
C GLY A 219 -7.20 16.25 5.49
N SER A 220 -6.85 17.37 6.14
CA SER A 220 -5.48 17.90 6.11
C SER A 220 -4.51 16.93 6.79
N ASN A 221 -3.74 16.19 5.99
CA ASN A 221 -2.87 15.08 6.45
C ASN A 221 -3.60 13.98 7.23
N THR A 222 -4.92 13.84 7.06
CA THR A 222 -5.73 12.78 7.68
C THR A 222 -6.03 11.70 6.65
N TRP A 223 -5.62 10.48 6.93
CA TRP A 223 -5.68 9.36 6.01
C TRP A 223 -6.39 8.16 6.61
N VAL A 224 -7.06 7.39 5.75
CA VAL A 224 -7.69 6.12 6.11
C VAL A 224 -7.22 5.00 5.17
N PRO A 225 -6.93 3.80 5.69
CA PRO A 225 -6.57 2.66 4.85
C PRO A 225 -7.81 2.11 4.13
N GLN A 226 -7.61 1.55 2.94
CA GLN A 226 -8.69 0.91 2.17
C GLN A 226 -9.41 -0.23 2.91
N ASP A 227 -8.76 -0.81 3.92
CA ASP A 227 -9.17 -2.03 4.64
C ASP A 227 -10.56 -1.89 5.30
N TYR A 228 -11.04 -0.67 5.55
CA TYR A 228 -12.30 -0.40 6.25
C TYR A 228 -13.28 0.49 5.49
N ILE A 229 -12.94 0.90 4.28
CA ILE A 229 -13.77 1.81 3.49
C ILE A 229 -14.11 1.20 2.13
N VAL A 230 -15.11 1.80 1.51
CA VAL A 230 -15.34 1.76 0.06
C VAL A 230 -15.40 3.19 -0.46
N VAL A 231 -15.06 3.36 -1.73
CA VAL A 231 -15.19 4.64 -2.42
C VAL A 231 -16.50 4.65 -3.19
N ASN A 232 -17.34 5.65 -2.96
CA ASN A 232 -18.50 5.96 -3.79
C ASN A 232 -18.18 7.16 -4.68
N ASP A 233 -18.85 7.27 -5.84
CA ASP A 233 -18.62 8.35 -6.82
C ASP A 233 -17.15 8.43 -7.29
N GLY A 234 -16.47 7.28 -7.27
CA GLY A 234 -15.12 7.11 -7.77
C GLY A 234 -15.08 7.04 -9.29
N GLN A 235 -13.88 7.09 -9.87
CA GLN A 235 -13.66 6.79 -11.28
C GLN A 235 -13.37 5.30 -11.41
N TYR A 236 -14.31 4.55 -12.00
CA TYR A 236 -14.19 3.11 -12.22
C TYR A 236 -14.10 2.81 -13.71
N GLU A 237 -13.26 1.84 -14.06
CA GLU A 237 -13.17 1.31 -15.43
C GLU A 237 -14.51 0.72 -15.87
N ASP A 238 -14.76 0.70 -17.19
CA ASP A 238 -15.98 0.15 -17.79
C ASP A 238 -16.15 -1.35 -17.52
N ALA A 239 -15.05 -2.05 -17.28
CA ALA A 239 -15.04 -3.46 -16.93
C ALA A 239 -13.81 -3.82 -16.11
N ASP A 240 -13.98 -4.74 -15.17
CA ASP A 240 -12.88 -5.36 -14.44
C ASP A 240 -13.31 -6.72 -13.87
N TRP A 241 -12.35 -7.60 -13.62
CA TRP A 241 -12.60 -8.94 -13.11
C TRP A 241 -11.41 -9.53 -12.36
N ILE A 242 -11.77 -10.40 -11.42
CA ILE A 242 -10.87 -11.19 -10.62
C ILE A 242 -10.85 -12.61 -11.18
N SER A 243 -9.66 -13.10 -11.53
CA SER A 243 -9.43 -14.49 -11.92
C SER A 243 -8.96 -15.33 -10.74
N GLY A 244 -9.38 -16.59 -10.67
CA GLY A 244 -8.85 -17.57 -9.70
C GLY A 244 -9.68 -17.73 -8.43
N VAL A 245 -10.82 -17.05 -8.30
CA VAL A 245 -11.80 -17.33 -7.23
C VAL A 245 -12.33 -18.75 -7.44
N PRO A 246 -12.15 -19.67 -6.47
CA PRO A 246 -12.56 -21.06 -6.64
C PRO A 246 -14.09 -21.15 -6.76
N LEU A 247 -14.57 -22.13 -7.53
CA LEU A 247 -15.97 -22.49 -7.59
C LEU A 247 -16.21 -23.71 -6.70
N ILE A 248 -17.08 -23.57 -5.70
CA ILE A 248 -17.40 -24.64 -4.75
C ILE A 248 -18.91 -24.85 -4.76
N SER A 249 -19.36 -26.04 -5.14
CA SER A 249 -20.77 -26.42 -4.98
C SER A 249 -21.11 -26.57 -3.50
N GLN A 250 -22.28 -26.09 -3.07
CA GLN A 250 -22.75 -26.28 -1.70
C GLN A 250 -23.17 -27.73 -1.42
N ARG A 251 -23.68 -28.43 -2.44
CA ARG A 251 -24.23 -29.78 -2.35
C ARG A 251 -23.15 -30.86 -2.56
N PRO A 252 -23.39 -32.09 -2.08
CA PRO A 252 -24.57 -32.55 -1.32
C PRO A 252 -24.58 -32.18 0.18
N GLU A 253 -23.46 -31.72 0.73
CA GLU A 253 -23.25 -31.63 2.18
C GLU A 253 -24.03 -30.49 2.85
N LEU A 254 -24.20 -29.37 2.14
CA LEU A 254 -24.85 -28.15 2.64
C LEU A 254 -26.04 -27.75 1.75
N PRO A 255 -27.14 -28.52 1.69
CA PRO A 255 -28.34 -28.19 0.92
C PRO A 255 -28.90 -26.78 1.18
N ASN A 256 -28.64 -26.18 2.34
CA ASN A 256 -29.05 -24.81 2.70
C ASN A 256 -27.86 -23.90 3.05
N GLY A 257 -26.62 -24.25 2.71
CA GLY A 257 -25.42 -23.49 3.10
C GLY A 257 -24.86 -22.57 2.00
N CYS A 258 -25.71 -21.90 1.22
CA CYS A 258 -25.24 -21.07 0.12
C CYS A 258 -24.32 -19.94 0.62
N GLU A 259 -24.68 -19.26 1.71
CA GLU A 259 -23.94 -18.14 2.29
C GLU A 259 -22.55 -18.55 2.71
N ILE A 260 -22.44 -19.63 3.49
CA ILE A 260 -21.14 -20.05 4.03
C ILE A 260 -20.27 -20.69 2.95
N THR A 261 -20.87 -21.30 1.93
CA THR A 261 -20.13 -21.80 0.76
C THR A 261 -19.57 -20.63 -0.07
N ALA A 262 -20.36 -19.58 -0.29
CA ALA A 262 -19.92 -18.34 -0.93
C ALA A 262 -18.79 -17.65 -0.16
N VAL A 263 -18.94 -17.51 1.16
CA VAL A 263 -17.87 -17.00 2.04
C VAL A 263 -16.62 -17.88 1.97
N THR A 264 -16.76 -19.20 1.94
CA THR A 264 -15.60 -20.10 1.80
C THR A 264 -14.82 -19.85 0.50
N MET A 265 -15.51 -19.64 -0.63
CA MET A 265 -14.85 -19.30 -1.89
C MET A 265 -14.06 -17.98 -1.79
N MET A 266 -14.66 -16.96 -1.17
CA MET A 266 -14.00 -15.66 -0.91
C MET A 266 -12.77 -15.83 0.00
N LEU A 267 -12.89 -16.60 1.09
CA LEU A 267 -11.79 -16.86 2.03
C LEU A 267 -10.63 -17.63 1.38
N GLN A 268 -10.93 -18.66 0.58
CA GLN A 268 -9.90 -19.39 -0.14
C GLN A 268 -9.16 -18.49 -1.14
N TYR A 269 -9.88 -17.62 -1.85
CA TYR A 269 -9.26 -16.65 -2.74
C TYR A 269 -8.35 -15.66 -1.99
N ALA A 270 -8.74 -15.25 -0.78
CA ALA A 270 -7.92 -14.44 0.12
C ALA A 270 -6.66 -15.16 0.64
N GLY A 271 -6.50 -16.46 0.35
CA GLY A 271 -5.36 -17.28 0.76
C GLY A 271 -5.60 -18.12 2.02
N ALA A 272 -6.81 -18.13 2.58
CA ALA A 272 -7.13 -18.95 3.74
C ALA A 272 -7.27 -20.43 3.35
N ASN A 273 -6.56 -21.31 4.07
CA ASN A 273 -6.68 -22.76 3.89
C ASN A 273 -7.87 -23.31 4.71
N VAL A 274 -9.08 -23.16 4.17
CA VAL A 274 -10.34 -23.56 4.80
C VAL A 274 -11.24 -24.33 3.84
N ASP A 275 -12.11 -25.19 4.36
CA ASP A 275 -13.16 -25.85 3.58
C ASP A 275 -14.58 -25.46 4.05
N LYS A 276 -15.59 -25.71 3.20
CA LYS A 276 -16.98 -25.30 3.45
C LYS A 276 -17.59 -25.94 4.69
N MET A 277 -17.17 -27.17 5.04
CA MET A 277 -17.69 -27.88 6.19
C MET A 277 -17.09 -27.33 7.49
N GLN A 278 -15.80 -26.96 7.46
CA GLN A 278 -15.18 -26.22 8.54
C GLN A 278 -15.90 -24.89 8.76
N MET A 279 -16.08 -24.09 7.70
CA MET A 279 -16.75 -22.78 7.81
C MET A 279 -18.20 -22.90 8.28
N ALA A 280 -18.95 -23.93 7.84
CA ALA A 280 -20.30 -24.20 8.32
C ALA A 280 -20.38 -24.55 9.81
N ARG A 281 -19.31 -25.14 10.39
CA ARG A 281 -19.23 -25.43 11.83
C ARG A 281 -18.80 -24.20 12.65
N GLU A 282 -17.92 -23.37 12.09
CA GLU A 282 -17.38 -22.19 12.77
C GLU A 282 -18.31 -20.97 12.70
N MET A 283 -19.16 -20.84 11.68
CA MET A 283 -20.09 -19.72 11.60
C MET A 283 -21.01 -19.66 12.82
N PRO A 284 -21.29 -18.47 13.36
CA PRO A 284 -22.14 -18.33 14.54
C PRO A 284 -23.56 -18.83 14.26
N ARG A 285 -24.26 -19.24 15.34
CA ARG A 285 -25.65 -19.72 15.29
C ARG A 285 -26.53 -18.83 16.14
N SER A 286 -27.72 -18.51 15.62
CA SER A 286 -28.70 -17.67 16.31
C SER A 286 -30.08 -17.88 15.69
N SER A 287 -31.13 -17.53 16.43
CA SER A 287 -32.49 -17.41 15.86
C SER A 287 -32.68 -16.09 15.09
N ASN A 288 -31.71 -15.16 15.17
CA ASN A 288 -31.69 -13.91 14.43
C ASN A 288 -30.48 -13.92 13.47
N SER A 289 -30.76 -13.76 12.17
CA SER A 289 -29.79 -13.83 11.08
C SER A 289 -28.70 -12.75 11.12
N ASP A 290 -28.95 -11.62 11.79
CA ASP A 290 -27.93 -10.58 12.02
C ASP A 290 -26.89 -10.99 13.07
N TYR A 291 -27.17 -12.03 13.88
CA TYR A 291 -26.26 -12.53 14.93
C TYR A 291 -25.76 -13.96 14.68
N GLY A 292 -26.31 -14.69 13.70
CA GLY A 292 -25.85 -16.03 13.36
C GLY A 292 -26.80 -16.78 12.42
N TYR A 293 -26.35 -17.93 11.93
CA TYR A 293 -27.12 -18.76 11.02
C TYR A 293 -28.31 -19.43 11.73
N ILE A 294 -29.49 -19.29 11.13
CA ILE A 294 -30.74 -19.85 11.65
C ILE A 294 -30.87 -21.32 11.21
N GLY A 295 -31.03 -22.23 12.17
CA GLY A 295 -31.19 -23.67 11.92
C GLY A 295 -29.87 -24.37 11.58
N GLN A 296 -29.91 -25.35 10.68
CA GLN A 296 -28.74 -26.14 10.26
C GLN A 296 -28.58 -26.16 8.73
N PRO A 297 -27.39 -25.83 8.19
CA PRO A 297 -27.19 -25.72 6.74
C PRO A 297 -27.18 -27.09 6.03
N TRP A 298 -27.01 -28.18 6.79
CA TRP A 298 -26.98 -29.56 6.29
C TRP A 298 -28.33 -30.29 6.35
N ASN A 299 -29.41 -29.65 6.84
CA ASN A 299 -30.73 -30.27 6.86
C ASN A 299 -31.86 -29.24 6.60
N GLY A 300 -33.11 -29.70 6.61
CA GLY A 300 -34.28 -28.88 6.27
C GLY A 300 -34.65 -27.75 7.26
N THR A 301 -33.86 -27.51 8.30
CA THR A 301 -34.10 -26.41 9.27
C THR A 301 -33.34 -25.13 8.92
N GLY A 302 -32.34 -25.20 8.05
CA GLY A 302 -31.50 -24.06 7.68
C GLY A 302 -32.27 -22.98 6.91
N ILE A 303 -32.02 -21.71 7.25
CA ILE A 303 -32.66 -20.56 6.60
C ILE A 303 -31.63 -19.63 5.97
N THR A 304 -30.88 -18.88 6.79
CA THR A 304 -29.89 -17.90 6.31
C THR A 304 -29.02 -17.38 7.48
N ILE A 305 -27.97 -16.63 7.13
CA ILE A 305 -27.14 -15.78 7.98
C ILE A 305 -26.86 -14.48 7.21
N PHE A 306 -26.76 -13.34 7.89
CA PHE A 306 -26.48 -12.05 7.26
C PHE A 306 -25.06 -11.54 7.55
N PRO A 307 -24.54 -10.58 6.74
CA PRO A 307 -23.18 -10.06 6.86
C PRO A 307 -22.72 -9.69 8.27
N PRO A 308 -23.50 -8.99 9.12
CA PRO A 308 -23.02 -8.58 10.45
C PRO A 308 -22.52 -9.75 11.31
N ALA A 309 -23.20 -10.90 11.24
CA ALA A 309 -22.82 -12.11 11.97
C ALA A 309 -21.51 -12.75 11.46
N LEU A 310 -21.17 -12.54 10.19
CA LEU A 310 -20.00 -13.15 9.54
C LEU A 310 -18.72 -12.31 9.70
N MET A 311 -18.82 -11.03 10.08
CA MET A 311 -17.68 -10.11 10.13
C MET A 311 -16.48 -10.66 10.90
N ASN A 312 -16.70 -11.16 12.13
CA ASN A 312 -15.61 -11.73 12.95
C ASN A 312 -15.01 -13.01 12.34
N LEU A 313 -15.83 -13.83 11.68
CA LEU A 313 -15.34 -15.04 11.02
C LEU A 313 -14.47 -14.68 9.82
N VAL A 314 -14.91 -13.72 8.99
CA VAL A 314 -14.14 -13.25 7.84
C VAL A 314 -12.82 -12.66 8.31
N GLU A 315 -12.87 -11.69 9.24
CA GLU A 315 -11.68 -11.02 9.77
C GLU A 315 -10.67 -11.98 10.41
N LYS A 316 -11.14 -13.05 11.08
CA LYS A 316 -10.27 -14.10 11.61
C LYS A 316 -9.38 -14.74 10.54
N TYR A 317 -9.88 -14.88 9.30
CA TYR A 317 -9.19 -15.58 8.21
C TYR A 317 -8.50 -14.65 7.21
N THR A 318 -8.93 -13.40 7.10
CA THR A 318 -8.39 -12.42 6.13
C THR A 318 -7.66 -11.24 6.79
N GLY A 319 -7.75 -11.09 8.12
CA GLY A 319 -7.19 -9.98 8.89
C GLY A 319 -8.06 -8.71 8.88
N THR A 320 -8.99 -8.59 7.93
CA THR A 320 -9.92 -7.47 7.75
C THR A 320 -11.28 -7.98 7.30
N ALA A 321 -12.35 -7.22 7.53
CA ALA A 321 -13.68 -7.56 7.04
C ALA A 321 -14.47 -6.30 6.73
N LYS A 322 -15.35 -6.36 5.72
CA LYS A 322 -16.18 -5.24 5.29
C LYS A 322 -17.65 -5.64 5.18
N ASN A 323 -18.50 -4.98 5.95
CA ASN A 323 -19.94 -5.10 5.81
C ASN A 323 -20.42 -4.09 4.77
N LEU A 324 -20.67 -4.56 3.55
CA LEU A 324 -21.09 -3.71 2.43
C LEU A 324 -22.61 -3.59 2.34
N THR A 325 -23.34 -4.04 3.37
CA THR A 325 -24.80 -3.99 3.39
C THR A 325 -25.30 -2.56 3.21
N GLY A 326 -26.21 -2.37 2.25
CA GLY A 326 -26.83 -1.08 1.95
C GLY A 326 -26.00 -0.17 1.04
N GLN A 327 -24.77 -0.54 0.68
CA GLN A 327 -23.94 0.24 -0.24
C GLN A 327 -24.45 0.14 -1.69
N GLY A 328 -24.01 1.06 -2.55
CA GLY A 328 -24.31 1.07 -3.99
C GLY A 328 -23.47 0.08 -4.80
N PHE A 329 -23.71 0.01 -6.10
CA PHE A 329 -22.93 -0.84 -7.01
C PHE A 329 -21.46 -0.41 -7.12
N ASP A 330 -21.15 0.86 -6.86
CA ASP A 330 -19.78 1.37 -6.75
C ASP A 330 -18.96 0.64 -5.68
N ALA A 331 -19.58 0.22 -4.56
CA ALA A 331 -18.89 -0.57 -3.55
C ALA A 331 -18.48 -1.96 -4.08
N ILE A 332 -19.28 -2.55 -4.97
CA ILE A 332 -18.90 -3.79 -5.66
C ILE A 332 -17.73 -3.52 -6.61
N LYS A 333 -17.84 -2.48 -7.45
CA LYS A 333 -16.77 -2.10 -8.40
C LYS A 333 -15.45 -1.83 -7.70
N TYR A 334 -15.50 -1.07 -6.61
CA TYR A 334 -14.36 -0.76 -5.77
C TYR A 334 -13.62 -2.03 -5.32
N GLN A 335 -14.35 -2.99 -4.75
CA GLN A 335 -13.77 -4.25 -4.26
C GLN A 335 -13.14 -5.03 -5.40
N ILE A 336 -13.84 -5.15 -6.55
CA ILE A 336 -13.30 -5.82 -7.73
C ILE A 336 -11.99 -5.16 -8.19
N ASN A 337 -11.94 -3.83 -8.28
CA ASN A 337 -10.76 -3.09 -8.73
C ASN A 337 -9.56 -3.18 -7.78
N ILE A 338 -9.79 -3.34 -6.48
CA ILE A 338 -8.71 -3.62 -5.52
C ILE A 338 -8.37 -5.11 -5.44
N GLY A 339 -9.06 -5.97 -6.20
CA GLY A 339 -8.79 -7.40 -6.31
C GLY A 339 -9.49 -8.28 -5.28
N HIS A 340 -10.60 -7.83 -4.70
CA HIS A 340 -11.37 -8.52 -3.66
C HIS A 340 -12.76 -8.95 -4.17
N PRO A 341 -13.09 -10.26 -4.18
CA PRO A 341 -14.42 -10.72 -4.56
C PRO A 341 -15.46 -10.39 -3.48
N VAL A 342 -16.71 -10.23 -3.88
CA VAL A 342 -17.78 -9.80 -2.96
C VAL A 342 -18.87 -10.86 -2.86
N VAL A 343 -19.18 -11.31 -1.65
CA VAL A 343 -20.34 -12.18 -1.42
C VAL A 343 -21.60 -11.33 -1.28
N THR A 344 -22.65 -11.65 -2.04
CA THR A 344 -23.90 -10.87 -2.09
C THR A 344 -25.13 -11.76 -1.91
N TRP A 345 -26.15 -11.26 -1.21
CA TRP A 345 -27.42 -11.95 -0.99
C TRP A 345 -28.46 -11.46 -1.98
N ASN A 346 -29.13 -12.38 -2.66
CA ASN A 346 -30.07 -12.09 -3.74
C ASN A 346 -31.34 -12.94 -3.59
N THR A 347 -32.46 -12.47 -4.13
CA THR A 347 -33.63 -13.33 -4.39
C THR A 347 -33.47 -13.97 -5.76
N LEU A 348 -33.15 -15.27 -5.81
CA LEU A 348 -32.84 -16.02 -7.04
C LEU A 348 -33.29 -17.47 -6.92
N HIS A 349 -33.51 -18.13 -8.07
CA HIS A 349 -33.89 -19.55 -8.15
C HIS A 349 -35.17 -19.92 -7.37
N GLY A 350 -36.02 -18.93 -7.09
CA GLY A 350 -37.22 -19.10 -6.24
C GLY A 350 -36.93 -19.06 -4.73
N PHE A 351 -35.69 -18.80 -4.32
CA PHE A 351 -35.29 -18.64 -2.93
C PHE A 351 -35.38 -17.18 -2.49
N PRO A 352 -35.89 -16.91 -1.28
CA PRO A 352 -35.85 -15.57 -0.70
C PRO A 352 -34.43 -15.16 -0.31
N TYR A 353 -33.51 -16.11 -0.10
CA TYR A 353 -32.11 -15.85 0.22
C TYR A 353 -31.24 -16.76 -0.63
N HIS A 354 -30.34 -16.18 -1.43
CA HIS A 354 -29.34 -16.91 -2.20
C HIS A 354 -28.04 -16.12 -2.24
N ALA A 355 -26.92 -16.76 -1.92
CA ALA A 355 -25.62 -16.11 -1.91
C ALA A 355 -24.82 -16.37 -3.19
N LEU A 356 -24.29 -15.30 -3.77
CA LEU A 356 -23.41 -15.32 -4.93
C LEU A 356 -22.04 -14.75 -4.56
N VAL A 357 -20.97 -15.18 -5.23
CA VAL A 357 -19.66 -14.54 -5.15
C VAL A 357 -19.44 -13.73 -6.43
N VAL A 358 -19.57 -12.41 -6.35
CA VAL A 358 -19.28 -11.51 -7.47
C VAL A 358 -17.77 -11.46 -7.69
N THR A 359 -17.36 -11.71 -8.94
CA THR A 359 -15.96 -11.77 -9.35
C THR A 359 -15.62 -10.75 -10.43
N GLY A 360 -16.59 -10.03 -10.98
CA GLY A 360 -16.32 -9.01 -11.97
C GLY A 360 -17.58 -8.31 -12.48
N TYR A 361 -17.37 -7.29 -13.28
CA TYR A 361 -18.42 -6.55 -13.96
C TYR A 361 -17.93 -6.03 -15.31
N ASP A 362 -18.86 -5.71 -16.20
CA ASP A 362 -18.62 -4.85 -17.35
C ASP A 362 -19.74 -3.80 -17.47
N SER A 363 -19.81 -3.08 -18.58
CA SER A 363 -20.85 -2.06 -18.81
C SER A 363 -22.30 -2.60 -18.80
N LYS A 364 -22.51 -3.92 -18.86
CA LYS A 364 -23.82 -4.58 -18.99
C LYS A 364 -24.08 -5.66 -17.96
N TYR A 365 -23.06 -6.38 -17.53
CA TYR A 365 -23.19 -7.61 -16.76
C TYR A 365 -22.41 -7.59 -15.44
N VAL A 366 -22.92 -8.36 -14.48
CA VAL A 366 -22.20 -8.77 -13.27
C VAL A 366 -21.86 -10.25 -13.43
N TYR A 367 -20.58 -10.59 -13.21
CA TYR A 367 -20.05 -11.94 -13.28
C TYR A 367 -19.90 -12.51 -11.86
N TYR A 368 -20.33 -13.76 -11.66
CA TYR A 368 -20.33 -14.37 -10.33
C TYR A 368 -20.21 -15.90 -10.36
N ASN A 369 -19.70 -16.46 -9.26
CA ASN A 369 -19.78 -17.88 -8.94
C ASN A 369 -21.06 -18.17 -8.17
N ASP A 370 -21.79 -19.21 -8.59
CA ASP A 370 -23.02 -19.68 -7.98
C ASP A 370 -22.86 -21.11 -7.46
N CYS A 371 -22.83 -21.25 -6.13
CA CYS A 371 -22.66 -22.54 -5.46
C CYS A 371 -23.87 -23.48 -5.58
N TRP A 372 -25.05 -22.96 -5.97
CA TRP A 372 -26.26 -23.74 -6.15
C TRP A 372 -26.29 -24.44 -7.50
N THR A 373 -25.95 -23.70 -8.57
CA THR A 373 -25.90 -24.22 -9.94
C THR A 373 -24.56 -24.87 -10.28
N ASP A 374 -23.53 -24.66 -9.45
CA ASP A 374 -22.15 -25.08 -9.70
C ASP A 374 -21.60 -24.48 -11.00
N GLN A 375 -21.80 -23.17 -11.18
CA GLN A 375 -21.39 -22.45 -12.38
C GLN A 375 -20.78 -21.08 -12.06
N THR A 376 -19.79 -20.69 -12.87
CA THR A 376 -19.42 -19.30 -13.08
C THR A 376 -20.27 -18.75 -14.22
N THR A 377 -21.07 -17.73 -13.94
CA THR A 377 -22.05 -17.20 -14.89
C THR A 377 -22.20 -15.68 -14.71
N GLN A 378 -23.18 -15.10 -15.39
CA GLN A 378 -23.44 -13.66 -15.35
C GLN A 378 -24.94 -13.35 -15.36
N MET A 379 -25.28 -12.13 -14.98
CA MET A 379 -26.60 -11.56 -15.20
C MET A 379 -26.50 -10.07 -15.50
N GLY A 380 -27.51 -9.49 -16.15
CA GLY A 380 -27.50 -8.05 -16.44
C GLY A 380 -27.46 -7.22 -15.16
N ILE A 381 -26.77 -6.09 -15.17
CA ILE A 381 -26.60 -5.23 -13.96
C ILE A 381 -27.95 -4.87 -13.34
N ASN A 382 -28.93 -4.45 -14.14
CA ASN A 382 -30.25 -4.11 -13.61
C ASN A 382 -30.96 -5.32 -12.99
N GLN A 383 -30.78 -6.51 -13.57
CA GLN A 383 -31.33 -7.75 -12.99
C GLN A 383 -30.65 -8.06 -11.65
N PHE A 384 -29.32 -7.94 -11.58
CA PHE A 384 -28.55 -8.10 -10.35
C PHE A 384 -29.02 -7.13 -9.27
N ILE A 385 -29.04 -5.82 -9.56
CA ILE A 385 -29.45 -4.78 -8.62
C ILE A 385 -30.88 -5.02 -8.13
N ASN A 386 -31.82 -5.36 -9.03
CA ASN A 386 -33.20 -5.66 -8.63
C ASN A 386 -33.29 -6.83 -7.66
N ASN A 387 -32.53 -7.92 -7.89
CA ASN A 387 -32.50 -9.07 -6.98
C ASN A 387 -31.82 -8.72 -5.65
N TRP A 388 -30.75 -7.93 -5.68
CA TRP A 388 -29.98 -7.50 -4.52
C TRP A 388 -30.76 -6.50 -3.64
N ASP A 389 -31.55 -5.63 -4.25
CA ASP A 389 -32.42 -4.64 -3.57
C ASP A 389 -33.47 -5.33 -2.69
N THR A 390 -34.03 -6.46 -3.14
CA THR A 390 -34.96 -7.26 -2.32
C THR A 390 -34.31 -7.76 -1.01
N GLN A 391 -32.97 -7.85 -1.00
CA GLN A 391 -32.17 -8.31 0.12
C GLN A 391 -31.43 -7.19 0.83
N LYS A 392 -31.99 -5.97 0.83
CA LYS A 392 -31.42 -4.78 1.49
C LYS A 392 -29.97 -4.50 1.05
N ARG A 393 -29.61 -4.91 -0.17
CA ARG A 393 -28.24 -4.85 -0.68
C ARG A 393 -27.21 -5.46 0.27
N ARG A 394 -27.53 -6.61 0.89
CA ARG A 394 -26.58 -7.32 1.77
C ARG A 394 -25.38 -7.81 0.98
N ALA A 395 -24.19 -7.48 1.47
CA ALA A 395 -22.94 -7.90 0.89
C ALA A 395 -21.82 -7.90 1.94
N ILE A 396 -20.81 -8.76 1.73
CA ILE A 396 -19.62 -8.84 2.59
C ILE A 396 -18.37 -9.05 1.72
N SER A 397 -17.27 -8.42 2.14
CA SER A 397 -15.92 -8.56 1.57
C SER A 397 -14.89 -8.50 2.70
N TYR A 398 -13.61 -8.39 2.37
CA TYR A 398 -12.50 -8.21 3.30
C TYR A 398 -11.60 -7.03 2.96
#